data_AF-A0A699WRY7-F1
#
_entry.id   AF-A0A699WRY7-F1
#
_cell.length_a   1.000
_cell.length_b   1.000
_cell.length_c   1.000
_cell.angle_alpha   90.00
_cell.angle_beta   90.00
_cell.angle_gamma   90.00
#
_symmetry.space_group_name_H-M   'P 1'
#
loop_
_entity.id
_entity.type
_entity.pdbx_description
1 polymer ?
#
loop_
_entity_poly.entity_id
_entity_poly.type
_entity_poly.pdbx_seq_one_letter_code
_entity_poly.pdbx_strand_id
1 'polypeptide(L)' 'MPVICKFPDVFPEDLPGHPPPRQVEFEIKLVPGAAPVARAPYRLAPSEMKELAKQLQELSDKGFIRPSSSP' A
#
# COMPACT_ATOMS: atom_id res chain seq x y z
N MET A 1 20.44 17.04 -9.57
CA MET A 1 20.65 16.71 -8.14
C MET A 1 21.70 15.60 -8.03
N PRO A 2 22.96 15.91 -7.69
CA PRO A 2 24.08 14.96 -7.77
C PRO A 2 24.12 13.89 -6.67
N VAL A 3 23.22 13.95 -5.67
CA VAL A 3 23.19 13.00 -4.55
C VAL A 3 22.38 11.75 -4.90
N ILE A 4 21.24 11.87 -5.59
CA ILE A 4 20.37 10.74 -5.95
C ILE A 4 21.12 9.73 -6.83
N CYS A 5 21.89 10.22 -7.80
CA CYS A 5 22.68 9.37 -8.71
C CYS A 5 23.78 8.56 -7.99
N LYS A 6 24.12 8.90 -6.73
CA LYS A 6 25.10 8.14 -5.93
C LYS A 6 24.47 6.96 -5.18
N PHE A 7 23.14 6.90 -5.09
CA PHE A 7 22.40 5.87 -4.35
C PHE A 7 21.26 5.29 -5.20
N PRO A 8 21.55 4.71 -6.38
CA PRO A 8 20.53 4.15 -7.27
C PRO A 8 19.80 2.94 -6.67
N ASP A 9 20.42 2.29 -5.67
CA ASP A 9 19.87 1.20 -4.87
C ASP A 9 18.86 1.67 -3.82
N VAL A 10 19.04 2.88 -3.28
CA VAL A 10 18.14 3.48 -2.27
C VAL A 10 16.99 4.24 -2.93
N PHE A 11 17.22 4.80 -4.11
CA PHE A 11 16.23 5.56 -4.89
C PHE A 11 16.02 4.94 -6.28
N PRO A 12 15.53 3.69 -6.36
CA PRO A 12 15.15 3.11 -7.64
C PRO A 12 13.93 3.85 -8.22
N GLU A 13 13.84 3.90 -9.56
CA GLU A 13 12.67 4.48 -10.26
C GLU A 13 11.37 3.75 -9.94
N ASP A 14 11.46 2.45 -9.61
CA ASP A 14 10.37 1.60 -9.18
C ASP A 14 10.63 1.02 -7.79
N LEU A 15 9.58 0.94 -6.95
CA LEU A 15 9.69 0.34 -5.62
C LEU A 15 10.02 -1.16 -5.73
N PRO A 16 11.03 -1.68 -4.99
CA PRO A 16 11.53 -3.05 -5.10
C PRO A 16 10.61 -4.13 -4.48
N GLY A 17 9.31 -3.86 -4.37
CA GLY A 17 8.34 -4.74 -3.70
C GLY A 17 8.38 -4.63 -2.18
N HIS A 18 7.98 -5.70 -1.49
CA HIS A 18 7.88 -5.73 -0.03
C HIS A 18 9.26 -5.49 0.63
N PRO A 19 9.34 -4.70 1.71
CA PRO A 19 10.60 -4.49 2.41
C PRO A 19 11.20 -5.83 2.88
N PRO A 20 12.54 -5.91 3.04
CA PRO A 20 13.17 -7.10 3.60
C PRO A 20 12.53 -7.51 4.93
N PRO A 21 12.50 -8.83 5.26
CA PRO A 21 11.97 -9.30 6.53
C PRO A 21 12.62 -8.53 7.69
N ARG A 22 11.78 -7.82 8.46
CA ARG A 22 12.24 -7.12 9.66
C ARG A 22 12.21 -8.11 10.82
N GLN A 23 13.17 -8.02 11.74
CA GLN A 23 13.20 -8.85 12.95
C GLN A 23 11.99 -8.61 13.87
N VAL A 24 11.28 -7.51 13.66
CA VAL A 24 10.10 -7.10 14.43
C VAL A 24 8.90 -7.06 13.50
N GLU A 25 7.84 -7.78 13.88
CA GLU A 25 6.54 -7.69 13.25
C GLU A 25 5.84 -6.37 13.63
N PHE A 26 5.18 -5.74 12.66
CA PHE A 26 4.45 -4.51 12.90
C PHE A 26 3.05 -4.86 13.39
N GLU A 27 2.78 -4.60 14.67
CA GLU A 27 1.47 -4.84 15.28
C GLU A 27 0.75 -3.50 15.51
N ILE A 28 -0.54 -3.44 15.13
CA ILE A 28 -1.41 -2.30 15.43
C ILE A 28 -2.13 -2.58 16.74
N LYS A 29 -1.68 -1.95 17.83
CA LYS A 29 -2.34 -2.08 19.14
C LYS A 29 -3.60 -1.22 19.18
N LEU A 30 -4.74 -1.85 19.44
CA LEU A 30 -6.01 -1.16 19.62
C LEU A 30 -6.18 -0.69 21.06
N VAL A 31 -6.81 0.47 21.25
CA VAL A 31 -7.26 0.92 22.56
C VAL A 31 -8.39 -0.02 23.03
N PRO A 32 -8.43 -0.44 24.31
CA PRO A 32 -9.52 -1.27 24.82
C PRO A 32 -10.90 -0.68 24.50
N GLY A 33 -11.77 -1.49 23.90
CA GLY A 33 -13.12 -1.08 23.49
C GLY A 33 -13.22 -0.48 22.07
N ALA A 34 -12.13 -0.32 21.34
CA ALA A 34 -12.17 0.09 19.93
C ALA A 34 -12.74 -1.04 19.06
N ALA A 35 -13.73 -0.71 18.24
CA ALA A 35 -14.33 -1.61 17.25
C ALA A 35 -13.85 -1.24 15.82
N PRO A 36 -13.81 -2.22 14.89
CA PRO A 36 -13.60 -1.94 13.48
C PRO A 36 -14.62 -0.94 12.93
N VAL A 37 -14.17 -0.07 12.01
CA VAL A 37 -15.04 0.93 11.38
C VAL A 37 -15.30 0.50 9.94
N ALA A 38 -16.54 0.14 9.65
CA ALA A 38 -17.01 -0.11 8.30
C ALA A 38 -17.66 1.16 7.73
N ARG A 39 -17.13 1.66 6.62
CA ARG A 39 -17.69 2.81 5.88
C ARG A 39 -17.79 2.48 4.40
N ALA A 40 -18.85 2.96 3.76
CA ALA A 40 -19.00 2.83 2.32
C ALA A 40 -17.90 3.63 1.59
N PRO A 41 -17.34 3.12 0.48
CA PRO A 41 -16.45 3.88 -0.37
C PRO A 41 -17.13 5.15 -0.92
N TYR A 42 -16.33 6.19 -1.16
CA TYR A 42 -16.83 7.40 -1.82
C TYR A 42 -17.22 7.12 -3.27
N ARG A 43 -18.18 7.91 -3.78
CA ARG A 43 -18.56 7.85 -5.19
C ARG A 43 -17.47 8.51 -6.02
N LEU A 44 -17.02 7.81 -7.06
CA LEU A 44 -16.02 8.26 -8.01
C LEU A 44 -16.62 8.35 -9.41
N ALA A 45 -16.14 9.28 -10.22
CA ALA A 45 -16.49 9.35 -11.63
C ALA A 45 -15.94 8.12 -12.39
N PRO A 46 -16.50 7.77 -13.57
CA PRO A 46 -16.02 6.61 -14.33
C PRO A 46 -14.54 6.66 -14.71
N SER A 47 -13.96 7.85 -14.93
CA SER A 47 -12.52 8.02 -15.19
C SER A 47 -11.66 7.71 -13.97
N GLU A 48 -12.07 8.18 -12.79
CA GLU A 48 -11.38 7.95 -11.53
C GLU A 48 -11.45 6.48 -11.12
N MET A 49 -12.58 5.81 -11.34
CA MET A 49 -12.73 4.38 -11.10
C MET A 49 -11.77 3.54 -11.96
N LYS A 50 -11.55 3.93 -13.23
CA LYS A 50 -10.60 3.25 -14.12
C LYS A 50 -9.16 3.40 -13.62
N GLU A 51 -8.78 4.62 -13.21
CA GLU A 51 -7.43 4.87 -12.69
C GLU A 51 -7.21 4.13 -11.37
N LEU A 52 -8.18 4.15 -10.46
CA LEU A 52 -8.12 3.41 -9.20
C LEU A 52 -7.95 1.90 -9.44
N ALA A 53 -8.70 1.32 -10.38
CA ALA A 53 -8.58 -0.09 -10.70
C ALA A 53 -7.18 -0.44 -11.24
N LYS A 54 -6.60 0.42 -12.09
CA LYS A 54 -5.25 0.27 -12.61
C LYS A 54 -4.20 0.28 -11.49
N GLN A 55 -4.28 1.26 -10.58
CA GLN A 55 -3.36 1.36 -9.45
C GLN A 55 -3.48 0.18 -8.49
N LEU A 56 -4.70 -0.30 -8.21
CA LEU A 56 -4.92 -1.48 -7.39
C LEU A 56 -4.30 -2.74 -8.02
N GLN A 57 -4.41 -2.89 -9.35
CA GLN A 57 -3.77 -4.00 -10.06
C GLN A 57 -2.24 -3.93 -9.93
N GLU A 58 -1.64 -2.77 -10.19
CA GLU A 58 -0.19 -2.58 -10.05
C GLU A 58 0.31 -2.90 -8.63
N LEU A 59 -0.43 -2.47 -7.60
CA LEU A 59 -0.09 -2.76 -6.20
C LEU A 59 -0.25 -4.24 -5.85
N SER A 60 -1.26 -4.91 -6.43
CA SER A 60 -1.47 -6.34 -6.24
C SER A 60 -0.38 -7.16 -6.93
N ASP A 61 0.01 -6.79 -8.15
CA ASP A 61 1.07 -7.45 -8.92
C ASP A 61 2.43 -7.29 -8.24
N LYS A 62 2.68 -6.12 -7.61
CA LYS A 62 3.86 -5.87 -6.78
C LYS A 62 3.80 -6.55 -5.40
N GLY A 63 2.68 -7.18 -5.04
CA GLY A 63 2.51 -7.91 -3.77
C GLY A 63 2.36 -7.03 -2.53
N PHE A 64 2.06 -5.73 -2.70
CA PHE A 64 1.85 -4.81 -1.58
C PHE A 64 0.49 -4.98 -0.91
N ILE A 65 -0.51 -5.40 -1.69
CA ILE A 65 -1.88 -5.64 -1.22
C ILE A 65 -2.34 -7.03 -1.64
N ARG A 66 -3.38 -7.52 -0.96
CA ARG A 66 -4.07 -8.77 -1.31
C ARG A 66 -5.56 -8.65 -0.95
N PRO A 67 -6.44 -9.46 -1.58
CA PRO A 67 -7.83 -9.54 -1.16
C PRO A 67 -7.96 -9.90 0.33
N SER A 68 -8.90 -9.27 1.03
CA SER A 68 -9.15 -9.49 2.45
C SER A 68 -10.62 -9.35 2.80
N SER A 69 -11.06 -10.04 3.85
CA SER A 69 -12.37 -9.86 4.47
C SER A 69 -12.18 -9.28 5.88
N SER A 70 -12.32 -7.96 6.01
CA SER A 70 -12.28 -7.27 7.31
C SER A 70 -13.68 -7.27 7.95
N PRO A 71 -13.79 -7.45 9.29
CA PRO A 71 -15.03 -7.20 10.03
C PRO A 71 -15.43 -5.72 10.03
#